data_AF-A0A3A9FD55-F1
#
_entry.id   AF-A0A3A9FD55-F1
#
_cell.length_a   1.000
_cell.length_b   1.000
_cell.length_c   1.000
_cell.angle_alpha   90.00
_cell.angle_beta   90.00
_cell.angle_gamma   90.00
#
_symmetry.space_group_name_H-M   'P 1'
#
loop_
_entity.id
_entity.type
_entity.pdbx_description
1 polymer ?
#
loop_
_entity_poly.entity_id
_entity_poly.type
_entity_poly.pdbx_seq_one_letter_code
_entity_poly.pdbx_strand_id
1 'polypeptide(L)' 'MSSTNTTAVPEAKSALDRFKFEVANELGVPLTNGYNGNLTSKQNGSVGGYMVKKMIEAQERQMSGNTQMSGTTQTSGTMM' A
#
# COMPACT_ATOMS: atom_id res chain seq x y z
N MET A 1 27.21 0.32 11.33
CA MET A 1 26.33 -0.41 10.39
C MET A 1 25.33 0.58 9.81
N SER A 2 25.44 0.93 8.53
CA SER A 2 24.41 1.75 7.87
C SER A 2 23.32 0.83 7.37
N SER A 3 22.21 0.73 8.11
CA SER A 3 21.01 0.05 7.61
C SER A 3 20.39 0.92 6.52
N THR A 4 20.53 0.50 5.26
CA THR A 4 19.77 1.12 4.18
C THR A 4 18.39 0.48 4.20
N ASN A 5 17.35 1.28 4.46
CA ASN A 5 15.97 0.82 4.35
C ASN A 5 15.65 0.62 2.85
N THR A 6 15.81 -0.61 2.37
CA THR A 6 15.50 -1.01 0.99
C THR A 6 14.11 -1.62 0.95
N THR A 7 13.28 -1.14 0.05
CA THR A 7 11.94 -1.72 -0.18
C THR A 7 12.08 -3.13 -0.73
N ALA A 8 11.20 -4.05 -0.30
CA ALA A 8 11.21 -5.44 -0.77
C ALA A 8 11.01 -5.56 -2.29
N VAL A 9 10.29 -4.61 -2.88
CA VAL A 9 10.10 -4.44 -4.32
C VAL A 9 10.74 -3.10 -4.71
N PRO A 10 11.96 -3.07 -5.28
CA PRO A 10 12.65 -1.84 -5.64
C PRO A 10 11.88 -0.97 -6.63
N GLU A 11 11.19 -1.60 -7.57
CA GLU A 11 10.41 -0.95 -8.64
C GLU A 11 9.24 -0.15 -8.06
N ALA A 12 8.72 -0.56 -6.90
CA ALA A 12 7.62 0.10 -6.22
C ALA A 12 8.04 1.35 -5.42
N LYS A 13 9.34 1.61 -5.25
CA LYS A 13 9.85 2.68 -4.38
C LYS A 13 9.24 4.05 -4.70
N SER A 14 9.23 4.43 -5.98
CA SER A 14 8.67 5.71 -6.40
C SER A 14 7.16 5.82 -6.14
N ALA A 15 6.43 4.71 -6.26
CA ALA A 15 5.00 4.67 -5.95
C ALA A 15 4.76 4.77 -4.43
N LEU A 16 5.54 4.03 -3.63
CA LEU A 16 5.50 4.09 -2.16
C LEU A 16 5.85 5.48 -1.62
N ASP A 17 6.81 6.16 -2.24
CA ASP A 17 7.17 7.53 -1.86
C ASP A 17 6.03 8.52 -2.14
N ARG A 18 5.37 8.42 -3.30
CA ARG A 18 4.18 9.24 -3.61
C ARG A 18 3.06 8.97 -2.60
N PHE A 19 2.78 7.69 -2.37
CA PHE A 19 1.75 7.26 -1.43
C PHE A 19 2.00 7.77 0.00
N LYS A 20 3.25 7.76 0.45
CA LYS A 20 3.66 8.35 1.75
C LYS A 20 3.28 9.83 1.85
N PHE A 21 3.51 10.62 0.79
CA PHE A 21 3.15 12.04 0.79
C PHE A 21 1.64 12.25 0.71
N GLU A 22 0.91 11.44 -0.06
CA GLU A 22 -0.55 11.47 -0.10
C GLU A 22 -1.15 11.23 1.29
N VAL A 23 -0.70 10.18 1.99
CA VAL A 23 -1.13 9.88 3.36
C VAL A 23 -0.76 10.99 4.33
N ALA A 24 0.45 11.56 4.23
CA ALA A 24 0.86 12.68 5.07
C ALA A 24 -0.06 13.89 4.89
N ASN A 25 -0.41 14.22 3.64
CA ASN A 25 -1.34 15.30 3.31
C ASN A 25 -2.74 15.05 3.87
N GLU A 26 -3.27 13.82 3.74
CA GLU A 26 -4.57 13.45 4.32
C GLU A 26 -4.60 13.60 5.85
N LEU A 27 -3.49 13.29 6.52
CA LEU A 27 -3.35 13.41 7.97
C LEU A 27 -2.97 14.81 8.45
N GLY A 28 -2.75 15.77 7.54
CA GLY A 28 -2.27 17.11 7.89
C GLY A 28 -0.87 17.12 8.52
N VAL A 29 -0.05 16.10 8.24
CA VAL A 29 1.33 16.02 8.71
C VAL A 29 2.23 16.73 7.69
N PRO A 30 3.00 17.76 8.10
CA PRO A 30 3.82 18.55 7.17
C PRO A 30 5.13 17.80 6.83
N LEU A 31 5.00 16.64 6.20
CA LEU A 31 6.12 15.82 5.75
C LEU A 31 6.79 16.46 4.54
N THR A 32 8.12 16.51 4.54
CA THR A 32 8.91 17.05 3.42
C THR A 32 9.76 15.95 2.78
N ASN A 33 10.29 16.21 1.58
CA ASN A 33 11.25 15.30 0.95
C ASN A 33 12.67 15.39 1.57
N GLY A 34 12.86 16.26 2.56
CA GLY A 34 14.13 16.47 3.26
C GLY A 34 14.12 15.87 4.67
N TYR A 35 14.77 16.58 5.58
CA TYR A 35 14.83 16.18 6.98
C TYR A 35 13.48 16.39 7.68
N ASN A 36 12.95 15.32 8.28
CA ASN A 36 11.69 15.32 9.03
C ASN A 36 11.89 15.04 10.53
N GLY A 37 13.12 15.19 11.05
CA GLY A 37 13.41 14.91 12.46
C GLY A 37 12.89 15.98 13.43
N ASN A 38 12.41 17.11 12.91
CA ASN A 38 11.65 18.10 13.67
C ASN A 38 10.19 17.67 13.93
N LEU A 39 9.67 16.70 13.18
CA LEU A 39 8.35 16.14 13.43
C LEU A 39 8.42 15.21 14.65
N THR A 40 7.35 15.21 15.45
CA THR A 40 7.26 14.28 16.58
C THR A 40 7.27 12.83 16.09
N SER A 41 7.78 11.91 16.90
CA SER A 41 7.74 10.48 16.60
C SER A 41 6.32 9.98 16.32
N LYS A 42 5.31 10.58 16.99
CA LYS A 42 3.90 10.30 16.74
C LYS A 42 3.46 10.69 15.33
N GLN A 43 3.87 11.86 14.83
CA GLN A 43 3.54 12.31 13.48
C GLN A 43 4.19 11.42 12.42
N ASN A 44 5.50 11.20 12.50
CA ASN A 44 6.20 10.30 11.57
C ASN A 44 5.62 8.87 11.61
N GLY A 45 5.37 8.34 12.81
CA GLY A 45 4.76 7.03 13.01
C GLY A 45 3.34 6.92 12.44
N SER A 46 2.52 7.97 12.60
CA SER A 46 1.14 7.98 12.11
C SER A 46 1.05 7.86 10.59
N VAL A 47 1.96 8.49 9.84
CA VAL A 47 2.02 8.38 8.38
C VAL A 47 2.31 6.94 7.96
N GLY A 48 3.37 6.33 8.51
CA GLY A 48 3.71 4.93 8.22
C GLY A 48 2.59 3.95 8.62
N GLY A 49 1.96 4.15 9.77
CA GLY A 49 0.84 3.32 10.22
C GLY A 49 -0.39 3.41 9.31
N TYR A 50 -0.75 4.62 8.87
CA TYR A 50 -1.88 4.80 7.94
C TYR A 50 -1.59 4.27 6.54
N MET A 51 -0.34 4.36 6.06
CA MET A 51 0.06 3.72 4.81
C MET A 51 -0.22 2.21 4.87
N VAL A 52 0.21 1.54 5.94
CA VAL A 52 -0.02 0.09 6.14
C VAL A 52 -1.52 -0.21 6.22
N LYS A 53 -2.28 0.58 7.00
CA LYS A 53 -3.72 0.42 7.11
C LYS A 53 -4.42 0.45 5.75
N LYS A 54 -4.16 1.46 4.92
CA LYS A 54 -4.74 1.59 3.58
C LYS A 54 -4.31 0.47 2.63
N MET A 55 -3.05 0.02 2.71
CA MET A 55 -2.59 -1.13 1.91
C MET A 55 -3.33 -2.41 2.28
N ILE A 56 -3.58 -2.63 3.58
CA ILE A 56 -4.37 -3.78 4.06
C ILE A 56 -5.83 -3.64 3.59
N GLU A 57 -6.45 -2.47 3.75
CA GLU A 57 -7.83 -2.24 3.28
C GLU A 57 -7.97 -2.49 1.76
N ALA A 58 -6.99 -2.06 0.95
CA ALA A 58 -6.98 -2.32 -0.48
C ALA A 58 -6.87 -3.83 -0.77
N GLN A 59 -6.02 -4.54 -0.04
CA GLN A 59 -5.86 -5.98 -0.17
C GLN A 59 -7.12 -6.75 0.26
N GLU A 60 -7.75 -6.37 1.38
CA GLU A 60 -9.02 -6.95 1.83
C GLU A 60 -10.12 -6.77 0.79
N ARG A 61 -10.20 -5.61 0.13
CA ARG A 61 -11.13 -5.36 -0.98
C ARG A 61 -10.85 -6.26 -2.19
N GLN A 62 -9.59 -6.45 -2.55
CA GLN A 62 -9.20 -7.36 -3.63
C GLN A 62 -9.59 -8.81 -3.30
N MET A 63 -9.33 -9.26 -2.06
CA MET A 63 -9.70 -10.61 -1.61
C MET A 63 -11.22 -10.81 -1.55
N SER A 64 -11.97 -9.80 -1.08
CA SER A 64 -13.43 -9.85 -1.03
C SER A 64 -14.06 -9.85 -2.43
N GLY A 65 -13.52 -9.06 -3.37
CA GLY A 65 -13.97 -9.03 -4.77
C GLY A 65 -13.64 -10.29 -5.55
N ASN A 66 -12.56 -11.00 -5.20
CA ASN A 66 -12.17 -12.26 -5.85
C ASN A 66 -13.03 -13.49 -5.49
N THR A 67 -14.05 -13.34 -4.63
CA THR A 67 -14.95 -14.44 -4.27
C THR A 67 -16.00 -14.75 -5.36
N GLN A 68 -16.09 -13.97 -6.45
CA GLN A 68 -17.01 -14.20 -7.57
C GLN A 68 -16.31 -14.48 -8.91
N MET A 69 -15.35 -15.41 -8.98
CA MET A 69 -15.00 -16.03 -10.28
C MET A 69 -14.33 -17.40 -10.14
N SER A 70 -15.01 -18.36 -9.51
CA SER A 70 -14.65 -19.78 -9.63
C SER A 70 -15.90 -20.64 -9.44
N GLY A 71 -16.76 -20.62 -10.45
CA GLY A 71 -18.08 -21.25 -10.39
C GLY A 71 -18.81 -21.35 -11.71
N THR A 72 -18.10 -21.56 -12.83
CA THR A 72 -18.73 -22.02 -14.08
C THR A 72 -17.82 -23.03 -14.78
N THR A 73 -17.92 -24.27 -14.32
CA THR A 73 -17.68 -25.46 -15.12
C THR A 73 -18.60 -25.39 -16.34
N GLN A 74 -18.09 -24.97 -17.51
CA GLN A 74 -18.77 -25.17 -18.78
C GLN A 74 -18.33 -26.53 -19.34
N THR A 75 -18.81 -27.59 -18.70
CA THR A 75 -18.92 -28.91 -19.32
C THR A 75 -20.15 -28.87 -20.21
N SER A 76 -19.97 -28.70 -21.52
CA SER A 76 -20.94 -29.19 -22.52
C SER A 76 -20.38 -29.10 -23.92
N GLY A 77 -20.36 -30.23 -24.61
CA GLY A 77 -20.57 -30.25 -26.05
C GLY A 77 -19.42 -30.80 -26.88
N THR A 78 -19.16 -32.09 -26.79
CA THR A 78 -18.86 -32.89 -27.99
C THR A 78 -19.97 -32.67 -29.01
N MET A 79 -19.68 -32.11 -30.18
CA MET A 79 -20.44 -32.42 -31.41
C MET A 79 -19.53 -32.31 -32.64
N MET A 80 -19.28 -33.48 -33.23
CA MET A 80 -18.99 -33.85 -34.63
C MET A 80 -17.87 -33.12 -35.38
#